data_AF-A0A7W0KWW5-F1
#
_entry.id   AF-A0A7W0KWW5-F1
#
_cell.length_a   1.000
_cell.length_b   1.000
_cell.length_c   1.000
_cell.angle_alpha   90.00
_cell.angle_beta   90.00
_cell.angle_gamma   90.00
#
_symmetry.space_group_name_H-M   'P 1'
#
loop_
_entity.id
_entity.type
_entity.pdbx_description
1 polymer ?
#
loop_
_entity_poly.entity_id
_entity_poly.type
_entity_poly.pdbx_seq_one_letter_code
_entity_poly.pdbx_strand_id
1 'polypeptide(L)'
;LQRGLVRISTVTRLEVGYSARSGDELRSSVGRPPIASMPLEYLTPLIEDRAVEVQTLLADRGQHQAPSIPDLLIAATAEISQLTVLHIDKDYELIAELTGQPTERLIVT
;
A
#
# COMPACT_ATOMS: atom_id res chain seq x y z
N LEU A 1 16.03 -9.94 -4.28
CA LEU A 1 15.37 -9.02 -3.31
C LEU A 1 16.19 -8.72 -2.05
N GLN A 2 17.48 -9.10 -1.95
CA GLN A 2 18.26 -9.08 -0.71
C GLN A 2 18.74 -7.69 -0.21
N ARG A 3 18.37 -6.58 -0.86
CA ARG A 3 18.85 -5.24 -0.47
C ARG A 3 17.94 -4.50 0.52
N GLY A 4 16.82 -5.09 0.95
CA GLY A 4 15.88 -4.44 1.87
C GLY A 4 15.20 -3.18 1.30
N LEU A 5 15.21 -3.03 -0.03
CA LEU A 5 14.71 -1.84 -0.73
C LEU A 5 13.20 -1.87 -0.96
N VAL A 6 12.58 -3.05 -0.85
CA VAL A 6 11.13 -3.21 -0.96
C VAL A 6 10.58 -3.44 0.44
N ARG A 7 9.69 -2.55 0.85
CA ARG A 7 9.01 -2.58 2.13
C ARG A 7 7.55 -3.00 1.93
N ILE A 8 6.91 -3.46 2.99
CA ILE A 8 5.51 -3.87 2.97
C ILE A 8 4.78 -3.21 4.13
N SER A 9 3.54 -2.77 3.93
CA SER A 9 2.72 -2.24 5.02
C SER A 9 2.08 -3.38 5.83
N THR A 10 1.64 -3.11 7.06
CA THR A 10 0.79 -4.06 7.80
C THR A 10 -0.53 -4.34 7.08
N VAL A 11 -1.09 -3.35 6.38
CA VAL A 11 -2.33 -3.49 5.61
C VAL A 11 -2.15 -4.53 4.50
N THR A 12 -1.08 -4.42 3.70
CA THR A 12 -0.80 -5.39 2.63
C THR A 12 -0.52 -6.78 3.18
N ARG A 13 0.10 -6.90 4.37
CA ARG A 13 0.25 -8.22 5.04
C ARG A 13 -1.10 -8.83 5.45
N LEU A 14 -2.06 -8.01 5.87
CA LEU A 14 -3.41 -8.49 6.16
C LEU A 14 -4.15 -8.93 4.90
N GLU A 15 -3.98 -8.23 3.77
CA GLU A 15 -4.55 -8.63 2.48
C GLU A 15 -4.01 -9.98 1.98
N VAL A 16 -2.69 -10.19 2.11
CA VAL A 16 -2.07 -11.50 1.85
C VAL A 16 -2.72 -12.57 2.72
N GLY A 17 -2.98 -12.25 3.99
CA GLY A 17 -3.60 -13.19 4.90
C GLY A 17 -5.07 -13.47 4.63
N TYR A 18 -5.82 -12.45 4.23
CA TYR A 18 -7.21 -12.58 3.79
C TYR A 18 -7.32 -13.49 2.56
N SER A 19 -6.32 -13.45 1.68
CA SER A 19 -6.27 -14.27 0.45
C SER A 19 -5.90 -15.73 0.70
N ALA A 20 -5.34 -16.06 1.88
CA ALA A 20 -4.95 -17.43 2.21
C ALA A 20 -6.18 -18.30 2.51
N ARG A 21 -6.16 -19.56 2.07
CA ARG A 21 -7.27 -20.51 2.22
C ARG A 21 -7.19 -21.33 3.51
N SER A 22 -6.11 -21.18 4.27
CA SER A 22 -5.91 -21.87 5.56
C SER A 22 -4.88 -21.14 6.43
N GLY A 23 -4.86 -21.49 7.73
CA GLY A 23 -3.85 -20.97 8.66
C GLY A 23 -2.42 -21.42 8.33
N ASP A 24 -2.24 -22.61 7.74
CA ASP A 24 -0.92 -23.09 7.31
C ASP A 24 -0.41 -22.35 6.07
N GLU A 25 -1.31 -22.08 5.12
CA GLU A 25 -1.00 -21.26 3.95
C GLU A 25 -0.64 -19.83 4.36
N LEU A 26 -1.42 -19.22 5.27
CA LEU A 26 -1.12 -17.91 5.84
C LEU A 26 0.28 -17.86 6.46
N ARG A 27 0.59 -18.80 7.38
CA ARG A 27 1.90 -18.86 8.03
C ARG A 27 3.02 -19.04 7.01
N SER A 28 2.77 -19.82 5.96
CA SER A 28 3.75 -20.05 4.90
C SER A 28 3.96 -18.82 4.03
N SER A 29 2.91 -18.07 3.69
CA SER A 29 2.99 -16.88 2.83
C SER A 29 3.71 -15.72 3.52
N VAL A 30 3.40 -15.45 4.79
CA VAL A 30 4.04 -14.35 5.54
C VAL A 30 5.39 -14.73 6.15
N GLY A 31 5.63 -16.02 6.39
CA GLY A 31 6.83 -16.53 7.07
C GLY A 31 8.00 -16.89 6.14
N ARG A 32 7.83 -16.74 4.82
CA ARG A 32 8.87 -17.08 3.83
C ARG A 32 9.17 -15.91 2.89
N PRO A 33 10.36 -15.86 2.27
CA PRO A 33 10.64 -14.91 1.20
C PRO A 33 9.61 -15.05 0.06
N PRO A 34 9.22 -13.93 -0.59
CA PRO A 34 9.82 -12.61 -0.43
C PRO A 34 9.29 -11.79 0.76
N ILE A 35 8.10 -12.08 1.29
CA ILE A 35 7.43 -11.25 2.32
C ILE A 35 8.22 -11.20 3.63
N ALA A 36 8.74 -12.34 4.10
CA ALA A 36 9.52 -12.37 5.34
C ALA A 36 10.84 -11.58 5.26
N SER A 37 11.26 -11.15 4.06
CA SER A 37 12.47 -10.37 3.84
C SER A 37 12.21 -8.88 3.61
N MET A 38 10.94 -8.45 3.54
CA MET A 38 10.56 -7.06 3.36
C MET A 38 10.46 -6.36 4.73
N PRO A 39 11.16 -5.23 4.95
CA PRO A 39 10.93 -4.40 6.13
C PRO A 39 9.47 -3.96 6.21
N LEU A 40 8.95 -3.90 7.43
CA LEU A 40 7.55 -3.55 7.68
C LEU A 40 7.42 -2.05 7.93
N GLU A 41 6.49 -1.43 7.22
CA GLU A 41 6.02 -0.07 7.50
C GLU A 41 4.70 -0.16 8.27
N TYR A 42 4.70 0.38 9.48
CA TYR A 42 3.51 0.43 10.32
C TYR A 42 2.77 1.75 10.10
N LEU A 43 1.44 1.69 10.25
CA LEU A 43 0.64 2.91 10.32
C LEU A 43 1.03 3.70 11.58
N THR A 44 0.94 5.02 11.43
CA THR A 44 1.02 5.98 12.53
C THR A 44 -0.25 6.84 12.48
N PRO A 45 -0.63 7.52 13.57
CA PRO A 45 -1.76 8.44 13.54
C PRO A 45 -1.68 9.46 12.40
N LEU A 46 -0.47 9.95 12.09
CA LEU A 46 -0.24 10.87 10.98
C LEU A 46 -0.58 10.25 9.61
N ILE A 47 -0.26 8.98 9.41
CA ILE A 47 -0.59 8.26 8.16
C ILE A 47 -2.11 8.05 8.05
N GLU A 48 -2.77 7.71 9.15
CA GLU A 48 -4.22 7.53 9.17
C GLU A 48 -4.95 8.84 8.88
N ASP A 49 -4.56 9.94 9.53
CA ASP A 49 -5.10 11.28 9.28
C ASP A 49 -4.88 11.70 7.82
N ARG A 50 -3.69 11.43 7.28
CA ARG A 50 -3.37 11.75 5.87
C ARG A 50 -4.22 10.94 4.89
N ALA A 51 -4.50 9.67 5.16
CA ALA A 51 -5.37 8.87 4.31
C ALA A 51 -6.81 9.43 4.25
N VAL A 52 -7.33 9.92 5.39
CA VAL A 52 -8.64 10.58 5.47
C VAL A 52 -8.64 11.90 4.70
N GLU A 53 -7.58 12.69 4.82
CA GLU A 53 -7.41 13.93 4.05
C GLU A 53 -7.44 13.67 2.54
N VAL A 54 -6.66 12.70 2.06
CA VAL A 54 -6.62 12.33 0.63
C VAL A 54 -7.99 11.84 0.15
N GLN A 55 -8.68 11.03 0.95
CA GLN A 55 -10.04 10.59 0.63
C GLN A 55 -11.02 11.78 0.49
N THR A 56 -10.90 12.77 1.37
CA THR A 56 -11.71 14.00 1.33
C THR A 56 -11.44 14.79 0.04
N LEU A 57 -10.17 14.95 -0.34
CA LEU A 57 -9.77 15.61 -1.58
C LEU A 57 -10.25 14.87 -2.84
N LEU A 58 -10.32 13.55 -2.80
CA LEU A 58 -10.96 12.75 -3.86
C LEU A 58 -12.47 12.94 -3.86
N ALA A 59 -13.10 13.10 -2.70
CA ALA A 59 -14.54 13.31 -2.60
C ALA A 59 -14.97 14.62 -3.23
N ASP A 60 -14.19 15.68 -3.04
CA ASP A 60 -14.38 16.98 -3.68
C ASP A 60 -14.36 16.90 -5.22
N ARG A 61 -13.69 15.87 -5.77
CA ARG A 61 -13.66 15.57 -7.21
C ARG A 61 -14.66 14.50 -7.65
N GLY A 62 -15.48 13.97 -6.73
CA GLY A 62 -16.42 12.88 -7.01
C GLY A 62 -15.76 11.52 -7.22
N GLN A 63 -14.52 11.35 -6.77
CA GLN A 63 -13.65 10.20 -7.06
C GLN A 63 -13.32 9.33 -5.83
N HIS A 64 -13.82 9.68 -4.64
CA HIS A 64 -13.50 8.98 -3.37
C HIS A 64 -13.89 7.49 -3.30
N GLN A 65 -14.76 7.02 -4.20
CA GLN A 65 -15.16 5.61 -4.27
C GLN A 65 -14.27 4.77 -5.19
N ALA A 66 -13.34 5.40 -5.93
CA ALA A 66 -12.41 4.67 -6.78
C ALA A 66 -11.33 3.96 -5.92
N PRO A 67 -10.42 4.68 -5.22
CA PRO A 67 -9.43 3.99 -4.39
C PRO A 67 -10.06 3.32 -3.17
N SER A 68 -9.60 2.10 -2.87
CA SER A 68 -10.04 1.39 -1.69
C SER A 68 -9.42 1.97 -0.40
N ILE A 69 -9.97 1.61 0.77
CA ILE A 69 -9.37 1.99 2.07
C ILE A 69 -7.92 1.51 2.18
N PRO A 70 -7.58 0.25 1.82
CA PRO A 70 -6.18 -0.17 1.74
C PRO A 70 -5.30 0.71 0.86
N ASP A 71 -5.78 1.10 -0.33
CA ASP A 71 -4.99 1.92 -1.25
C ASP A 71 -4.64 3.29 -0.66
N LEU A 72 -5.61 3.93 0.00
CA LEU A 72 -5.41 5.20 0.69
C LEU A 72 -4.37 5.07 1.82
N LEU A 73 -4.45 4.02 2.63
CA LEU A 73 -3.51 3.78 3.73
C LEU A 73 -2.10 3.45 3.20
N ILE A 74 -2.00 2.67 2.14
CA ILE A 74 -0.71 2.32 1.51
C ILE A 74 -0.08 3.55 0.87
N ALA A 75 -0.87 4.35 0.14
CA ALA A 75 -0.39 5.58 -0.49
C ALA A 75 0.07 6.61 0.56
N ALA A 76 -0.71 6.84 1.61
CA ALA A 76 -0.33 7.74 2.70
C ALA A 76 0.92 7.23 3.45
N THR A 77 1.05 5.92 3.65
CA THR A 77 2.26 5.31 4.23
C THR A 77 3.49 5.65 3.38
N ALA A 78 3.40 5.45 2.07
CA ALA A 78 4.50 5.73 1.17
C ALA A 78 4.84 7.23 1.11
N GLU A 79 3.85 8.11 1.08
CA GLU A 79 4.05 9.56 1.09
C GLU A 79 4.79 10.03 2.35
N ILE A 80 4.31 9.65 3.54
CA ILE A 80 4.89 10.08 4.82
C ILE A 80 6.28 9.45 5.05
N SER A 81 6.46 8.18 4.67
CA SER A 81 7.75 7.49 4.80
C SER A 81 8.73 7.80 3.65
N GLN A 82 8.37 8.68 2.70
CA GLN A 82 9.19 9.07 1.55
C GLN A 82 9.61 7.87 0.67
N LEU A 83 8.66 6.99 0.39
CA LEU A 83 8.81 5.81 -0.45
C LEU A 83 8.03 5.95 -1.75
N THR A 84 8.47 5.22 -2.78
CA THR A 84 7.70 5.05 -4.02
C THR A 84 6.72 3.90 -3.87
N VAL A 85 5.45 4.10 -4.24
CA VAL A 85 4.47 3.00 -4.31
C VAL A 85 4.76 2.16 -5.56
N LEU A 86 5.01 0.86 -5.40
CA LEU A 86 5.11 -0.09 -6.50
C LEU A 86 3.77 -0.82 -6.68
N HIS A 87 3.12 -0.71 -7.84
CA HIS A 87 1.74 -1.19 -8.01
C HIS A 87 1.39 -1.68 -9.42
N ILE A 88 0.24 -2.36 -9.56
CA ILE A 88 -0.45 -2.66 -10.84
C ILE A 88 -1.86 -2.03 -10.87
N ASP A 89 -2.27 -1.32 -9.82
CA ASP A 89 -3.57 -0.67 -9.75
C ASP A 89 -3.53 0.75 -10.35
N LYS A 90 -4.53 1.18 -11.10
CA LYS A 90 -4.60 2.56 -11.60
C LYS A 90 -4.99 3.56 -10.51
N ASP A 91 -5.58 3.11 -9.42
CA ASP A 91 -6.09 4.00 -8.37
C ASP A 91 -4.96 4.72 -7.62
N TYR A 92 -3.75 4.15 -7.60
CA TYR A 92 -2.55 4.84 -7.10
C TYR A 92 -2.13 6.03 -7.99
N GLU A 93 -2.38 5.98 -9.29
CA GLU A 93 -2.11 7.13 -10.17
C GLU A 93 -3.10 8.26 -9.88
N LEU A 94 -4.38 7.91 -9.65
CA LEU A 94 -5.39 8.88 -9.25
C LEU A 94 -5.04 9.55 -7.91
N ILE A 95 -4.52 8.79 -6.94
CA ILE A 95 -4.03 9.37 -5.68
C ILE A 95 -2.81 10.28 -5.95
N ALA A 96 -1.86 9.83 -6.78
CA ALA A 96 -0.65 10.60 -7.09
C ALA A 96 -0.93 11.91 -7.84
N GLU A 97 -2.00 11.98 -8.65
CA GLU A 97 -2.46 13.24 -9.26
C GLU A 97 -2.80 14.31 -8.20
N LEU A 98 -3.18 13.89 -6.98
CA LEU A 98 -3.49 14.79 -5.87
C LEU A 98 -2.30 15.11 -4.99
N THR A 99 -1.53 14.09 -4.63
CA THR A 99 -0.46 14.21 -3.63
C THR A 99 0.88 14.57 -4.25
N GLY A 100 1.06 14.33 -5.55
CA GLY A 100 2.35 14.43 -6.22
C GLY A 100 3.38 13.39 -5.76
N GLN A 101 2.95 12.37 -5.00
CA GLN A 101 3.85 11.34 -4.48
C GLN A 101 4.38 10.43 -5.61
N PRO A 102 5.60 9.88 -5.46
CA PRO A 102 6.16 8.99 -6.46
C PRO A 102 5.42 7.64 -6.50
N THR A 103 5.07 7.22 -7.71
CA THR A 103 4.53 5.91 -8.04
C THR A 103 5.38 5.22 -9.10
N GLU A 104 5.41 3.90 -9.08
CA GLU A 104 6.03 3.07 -10.10
C GLU A 104 5.09 1.91 -10.45
N ARG A 105 4.69 1.83 -11.72
CA ARG A 105 3.87 0.74 -12.21
C ARG A 105 4.76 -0.46 -12.55
N LEU A 106 4.46 -1.62 -11.96
CA LEU A 106 5.19 -2.86 -12.26
C LEU A 106 4.91 -3.32 -13.70
N ILE A 107 5.97 -3.49 -14.48
CA ILE A 107 5.91 -4.04 -15.84
C ILE A 107 6.01 -5.57 -15.74
N VAL A 108 4.93 -6.27 -16.06
CA VAL A 108 4.93 -7.74 -16.14
C VAL A 108 5.20 -8.12 -17.60
N THR A 109 6.35 -8.75 -17.85
CA THR A 109 6.74 -9.27 -19.17
C THR A 109 6.61 -10.78 -19.20
#